data_AF-A0A939LTL0-F1
#
_entry.id   AF-A0A939LTL0-F1
#
_cell.length_a   1.000
_cell.length_b   1.000
_cell.length_c   1.000
_cell.angle_alpha   90.00
_cell.angle_beta   90.00
_cell.angle_gamma   90.00
#
_symmetry.space_group_name_H-M   'P 1'
#
loop_
_entity.id
_entity.type
_entity.pdbx_description
1 polymer ?
#
loop_
_entity_poly.entity_id
_entity_poly.type
_entity_poly.pdbx_seq_one_letter_code
_entity_poly.pdbx_strand_id
1 'polypeptide(L)'
;MSGTWTDGRHAGGTEEQAPMSGHRVPVWAWWLVLGITLLVLGGVAAIIWADANSGDSSNARAAAEAYLDAVEAGDAEEANGHARVDTRSRQTELLRSDVLEEADERISDVDLGRLRVDSERGSAWGAVEYRLDGRRYSDRLELARDSDGWYVRDGLTIELPFDWSGEGGPFALAGFDEVLSGAESLEVYPAVYGIEAPNEFFEVVGDGRMVAAPESTDLFGDYERAPEHGVWTRPTDAYWDEMRTRVAEWYDDCAEKGTAAELRSCGIEIDVPLSAVAAELDVEVVREPGIIEGYGWQTFEVDTDGEFLARPKTDDGGASELSGRNSYAEASVEISSDGEMRVEVTPYY
;
A
#
# COMPACT_ATOMS: atom_id res chain seq x y z
N MET A 1 -34.54 47.19 -11.32
CA MET A 1 -35.81 46.84 -10.66
C MET A 1 -35.51 46.59 -9.19
N SER A 2 -36.22 47.34 -8.36
CA SER A 2 -35.99 47.55 -6.93
C SER A 2 -37.12 46.89 -6.14
N GLY A 3 -36.78 46.21 -5.04
CA GLY A 3 -37.71 45.74 -4.02
C GLY A 3 -36.90 45.15 -2.86
N THR A 4 -36.60 45.90 -1.80
CA THR A 4 -37.39 46.17 -0.57
C THR A 4 -37.70 44.94 0.29
N TRP A 5 -36.79 44.68 1.23
CA TRP A 5 -37.00 44.49 2.67
C TRP A 5 -38.41 44.15 3.19
N THR A 6 -38.51 43.04 3.93
CA THR A 6 -39.37 42.91 5.12
C THR A 6 -38.62 42.23 6.26
N ASP A 7 -38.51 43.01 7.34
CA ASP A 7 -38.02 42.71 8.69
C ASP A 7 -39.01 41.76 9.40
N GLY A 8 -38.50 40.73 10.08
CA GLY A 8 -39.29 39.69 10.75
C GLY A 8 -38.67 39.29 12.07
N ARG A 9 -38.82 40.17 13.07
CA ARG A 9 -38.48 39.91 14.48
C ARG A 9 -39.38 38.81 15.04
N HIS A 10 -38.78 37.76 15.59
CA HIS A 10 -39.40 36.95 16.62
C HIS A 10 -38.56 36.92 17.88
N ALA A 11 -39.30 37.02 18.99
CA ALA A 11 -38.85 37.38 20.31
C ALA A 11 -38.34 36.17 21.09
N GLY A 12 -37.48 36.47 22.07
CA GLY A 12 -36.88 35.54 23.00
C GLY A 12 -37.87 34.60 23.68
N GLY A 13 -37.51 33.32 23.65
CA GLY A 13 -37.83 32.35 24.69
C GLY A 13 -36.51 31.93 25.34
N THR A 14 -36.24 32.42 26.53
CA THR A 14 -35.21 31.86 27.41
C THR A 14 -35.77 30.57 27.98
N GLU A 15 -35.43 29.44 27.36
CA GLU A 15 -35.72 28.12 27.90
C GLU A 15 -34.69 27.82 29.01
N GLU A 16 -35.21 27.81 30.23
CA GLU A 16 -34.56 27.42 31.47
C GLU A 16 -34.13 25.94 31.34
N GLN A 17 -32.85 25.69 31.06
CA GLN A 17 -32.29 24.34 31.11
C GLN A 17 -32.31 23.85 32.56
N ALA A 18 -33.25 22.94 32.84
CA ALA A 18 -33.27 22.17 34.06
C ALA A 18 -31.96 21.39 34.23
N PRO A 19 -31.40 21.28 35.44
CA PRO A 19 -30.23 20.46 35.67
C PRO A 19 -30.57 19.01 35.32
N MET A 20 -29.85 18.44 34.35
CA MET A 20 -29.93 17.01 34.04
C MET A 20 -29.65 16.23 35.33
N SER A 21 -30.69 15.57 35.83
CA SER A 21 -30.61 14.60 36.92
C SER A 21 -29.67 13.49 36.49
N GLY A 22 -28.46 13.49 37.04
CA GLY A 22 -27.48 12.42 36.87
C GLY A 22 -28.11 11.08 37.22
N HIS A 23 -28.44 10.30 36.20
CA HIS A 23 -28.76 8.90 36.36
C HIS A 23 -27.47 8.22 36.79
N ARG A 24 -27.33 8.03 38.10
CA ARG A 24 -26.35 7.12 38.67
C ARG A 24 -26.70 5.74 38.18
N VAL A 25 -26.08 5.33 37.08
CA VAL A 25 -26.11 3.95 36.60
C VAL A 25 -25.69 3.09 37.79
N PRO A 26 -26.56 2.18 38.24
CA PRO A 26 -26.29 1.44 39.46
C PRO A 26 -25.07 0.54 39.22
N VAL A 27 -24.19 0.43 40.21
CA VAL A 27 -22.88 -0.25 40.12
C VAL A 27 -22.97 -1.68 39.58
N TRP A 28 -24.13 -2.35 39.71
CA TRP A 28 -24.37 -3.68 39.14
C TRP A 28 -24.46 -3.71 37.60
N ALA A 29 -24.78 -2.59 36.94
CA ALA A 29 -24.81 -2.50 35.48
C ALA A 29 -23.39 -2.54 34.87
N TRP A 30 -22.38 -2.07 35.60
CA TRP A 30 -20.97 -2.20 35.20
C TRP A 30 -20.48 -3.66 35.25
N TRP A 31 -21.01 -4.48 36.17
CA TRP A 31 -20.67 -5.91 36.23
C TRP A 31 -21.31 -6.74 35.10
N LEU A 32 -22.44 -6.28 34.53
CA LEU A 32 -23.07 -6.97 33.40
C LEU A 32 -22.39 -6.65 32.05
N VAL A 33 -21.90 -5.42 31.86
CA VAL A 33 -21.11 -5.10 30.66
C VAL A 33 -19.76 -5.80 30.71
N LEU A 34 -19.05 -5.79 31.85
CA LEU A 34 -17.77 -6.49 32.01
C LEU A 34 -17.91 -8.03 31.91
N GLY A 35 -19.05 -8.57 32.37
CA GLY A 35 -19.34 -10.00 32.31
C GLY A 35 -19.65 -10.53 30.90
N ILE A 36 -20.19 -9.69 30.01
CA ILE A 36 -20.45 -10.05 28.61
C ILE A 36 -19.16 -9.94 27.78
N THR A 37 -18.30 -8.93 28.02
CA THR A 37 -17.02 -8.81 27.30
C THR A 37 -16.03 -9.94 27.64
N LEU A 38 -16.02 -10.43 28.89
CA LEU A 38 -15.20 -11.60 29.28
C LEU A 38 -15.77 -12.95 28.82
N LEU A 39 -17.05 -13.03 28.46
CA LEU A 39 -17.65 -14.23 27.86
C LEU A 39 -17.38 -14.33 26.36
N VAL A 40 -17.19 -13.19 25.68
CA VAL A 40 -16.74 -13.13 24.28
C VAL A 40 -15.23 -13.36 24.18
N LEU A 41 -14.41 -12.76 25.05
CA LEU A 41 -12.95 -12.95 25.03
C LEU A 41 -12.43 -14.22 25.75
N GLY A 42 -13.24 -14.86 26.59
CA GLY A 42 -12.85 -16.03 27.39
C GLY A 42 -13.49 -17.35 26.98
N GLY A 43 -14.30 -17.34 25.92
CA GLY A 43 -15.21 -18.44 25.56
C GLY A 43 -14.74 -19.41 24.48
N VAL A 44 -13.52 -19.25 23.92
CA VAL A 44 -13.06 -20.08 22.78
C VAL A 44 -12.12 -21.22 23.20
N ALA A 45 -11.63 -21.25 24.44
CA ALA A 45 -10.60 -22.22 24.83
C ALA A 45 -11.10 -23.62 25.28
N ALA A 46 -12.38 -24.00 25.15
CA ALA A 46 -12.86 -25.22 25.83
C ALA A 46 -14.06 -25.98 25.22
N ILE A 47 -14.08 -26.26 23.91
CA ILE A 47 -14.81 -27.39 23.31
C ILE A 47 -13.95 -27.77 22.09
N ILE A 48 -13.31 -28.93 21.96
CA ILE A 48 -13.87 -30.16 21.38
C ILE A 48 -13.06 -31.38 21.86
N TRP A 49 -13.67 -32.27 22.65
CA TRP A 49 -13.23 -33.67 22.79
C TRP A 49 -14.47 -34.55 22.89
N ALA A 50 -14.86 -35.17 21.77
CA ALA A 50 -15.56 -36.46 21.62
C ALA A 50 -16.42 -36.47 20.33
N ASP A 51 -16.01 -37.22 19.31
CA ASP A 51 -16.65 -38.49 18.90
C ASP A 51 -16.10 -38.93 17.51
N ALA A 52 -15.52 -40.13 17.44
CA ALA A 52 -14.45 -40.44 16.49
C ALA A 52 -14.85 -41.28 15.27
N ASN A 53 -16.12 -41.39 14.88
CA ASN A 53 -16.45 -42.13 13.63
C ASN A 53 -17.68 -41.64 12.84
N SER A 54 -18.39 -40.63 13.32
CA SER A 54 -19.34 -39.82 12.52
C SER A 54 -19.07 -38.32 12.65
N GLY A 55 -18.03 -37.94 13.41
CA GLY A 55 -17.71 -36.57 13.78
C GLY A 55 -16.76 -35.83 12.83
N ASP A 56 -16.20 -36.49 11.83
CA ASP A 56 -15.23 -35.84 10.94
C ASP A 56 -15.84 -34.68 10.15
N SER A 57 -17.06 -34.86 9.64
CA SER A 57 -17.75 -33.81 8.91
C SER A 57 -18.25 -32.69 9.81
N SER A 58 -18.71 -33.00 11.03
CA SER A 58 -19.11 -31.98 11.99
C SER A 58 -17.91 -31.18 12.51
N ASN A 59 -16.76 -31.83 12.72
CA ASN A 59 -15.54 -31.16 13.18
C ASN A 59 -14.93 -30.29 12.08
N ALA A 60 -14.91 -30.78 10.82
CA ALA A 60 -14.48 -29.97 9.69
C ALA A 60 -15.40 -28.75 9.51
N ARG A 61 -16.72 -28.94 9.66
CA ARG A 61 -17.68 -27.83 9.59
C ARG A 61 -17.49 -26.84 10.72
N ALA A 62 -17.31 -27.30 11.96
CA ALA A 62 -17.08 -26.42 13.10
C ALA A 62 -15.79 -25.60 12.93
N ALA A 63 -14.71 -26.20 12.43
CA ALA A 63 -13.47 -25.46 12.14
C ALA A 63 -13.65 -24.42 11.02
N ALA A 64 -14.41 -24.77 9.98
CA ALA A 64 -14.74 -23.83 8.90
C ALA A 64 -15.61 -22.67 9.41
N GLU A 65 -16.68 -22.95 10.17
CA GLU A 65 -17.57 -21.92 10.72
C GLU A 65 -16.81 -21.00 11.69
N ALA A 66 -15.96 -21.53 12.57
CA ALA A 66 -15.16 -20.71 13.48
C ALA A 66 -14.20 -19.76 12.72
N TYR A 67 -13.55 -20.24 11.67
CA TYR A 67 -12.73 -19.39 10.80
C TYR A 67 -13.57 -18.29 10.13
N LEU A 68 -14.72 -18.65 9.55
CA LEU A 68 -15.59 -17.69 8.86
C LEU A 68 -16.17 -16.64 9.80
N ASP A 69 -16.58 -17.05 11.00
CA ASP A 69 -17.07 -16.15 12.05
C ASP A 69 -15.99 -15.15 12.46
N ALA A 70 -14.73 -15.59 12.58
CA ALA A 70 -13.60 -14.71 12.88
C ALA A 70 -13.33 -13.69 11.76
N VAL A 71 -13.34 -14.12 10.48
CA VAL A 71 -13.20 -13.21 9.34
C VAL A 71 -14.34 -12.20 9.27
N GLU A 72 -15.60 -12.63 9.46
CA GLU A 72 -16.77 -11.73 9.50
C GLU A 72 -16.69 -10.74 10.66
N ALA A 73 -16.21 -11.18 11.83
CA ALA A 73 -16.01 -10.34 13.00
C ALA A 73 -14.87 -9.31 12.84
N GLY A 74 -13.96 -9.53 11.90
CA GLY A 74 -12.73 -8.75 11.75
C GLY A 74 -11.59 -9.19 12.68
N ASP A 75 -11.70 -10.37 13.30
CA ASP A 75 -10.65 -10.93 14.17
C ASP A 75 -9.68 -11.76 13.35
N ALA A 76 -8.72 -11.08 12.72
CA ALA A 76 -7.71 -11.73 11.90
C ALA A 76 -6.79 -12.65 12.73
N GLU A 77 -6.55 -12.35 14.01
CA GLU A 77 -5.72 -13.22 14.87
C GLU A 77 -6.40 -14.57 15.10
N GLU A 78 -7.70 -14.59 15.41
CA GLU A 78 -8.49 -15.82 15.55
C GLU A 78 -8.59 -16.56 14.20
N ALA A 79 -8.88 -15.85 13.10
CA ALA A 79 -8.93 -16.44 11.77
C ALA A 79 -7.58 -17.09 11.38
N ASN A 80 -6.47 -16.39 11.61
CA ASN A 80 -5.12 -16.92 11.39
C ASN A 80 -4.82 -18.13 12.28
N GLY A 81 -5.35 -18.19 13.49
CA GLY A 81 -5.24 -19.37 14.35
C GLY A 81 -5.91 -20.60 13.72
N HIS A 82 -7.10 -20.42 13.13
CA HIS A 82 -7.82 -21.48 12.43
C HIS A 82 -7.21 -21.86 11.07
N ALA A 83 -6.56 -20.91 10.39
CA ALA A 83 -5.90 -21.13 9.10
C ALA A 83 -4.39 -21.47 9.23
N ARG A 84 -3.83 -21.29 10.43
CA ARG A 84 -2.40 -21.45 10.75
C ARG A 84 -1.48 -20.61 9.86
N VAL A 85 -1.90 -19.38 9.60
CA VAL A 85 -1.15 -18.39 8.81
C VAL A 85 0.08 -17.92 9.60
N ASP A 86 1.24 -17.84 8.94
CA ASP A 86 2.44 -17.21 9.49
C ASP A 86 2.57 -15.77 8.97
N THR A 87 2.05 -14.81 9.73
CA THR A 87 2.06 -13.38 9.37
C THR A 87 3.46 -12.74 9.38
N ARG A 88 4.51 -13.51 9.68
CA ARG A 88 5.90 -13.04 9.53
C ARG A 88 6.42 -13.16 8.10
N SER A 89 5.74 -13.93 7.25
CA SER A 89 6.04 -13.97 5.82
C SER A 89 5.51 -12.72 5.15
N ARG A 90 6.30 -12.12 4.24
CA ARG A 90 5.92 -10.93 3.47
C ARG A 90 4.55 -11.09 2.81
N GLN A 91 4.33 -12.22 2.14
CA GLN A 91 3.06 -12.50 1.43
C GLN A 91 1.82 -12.40 2.34
N THR A 92 1.92 -12.74 3.61
CA THR A 92 0.78 -12.85 4.54
C THR A 92 0.84 -11.82 5.66
N GLU A 93 1.69 -10.81 5.54
CA GLU A 93 1.89 -9.82 6.61
C GLU A 93 0.69 -8.88 6.78
N LEU A 94 -0.14 -8.71 5.74
CA LEU A 94 -1.36 -7.89 5.79
C LEU A 94 -2.56 -8.65 6.37
N LEU A 95 -2.45 -9.96 6.61
CA LEU A 95 -3.47 -10.75 7.29
C LEU A 95 -3.42 -10.48 8.80
N ARG A 96 -3.67 -9.24 9.22
CA ARG A 96 -3.59 -8.80 10.63
C ARG A 96 -4.83 -8.03 11.06
N SER A 97 -5.08 -7.99 12.37
CA SER A 97 -6.30 -7.39 12.92
C SER A 97 -6.30 -5.88 12.76
N ASP A 98 -5.15 -5.21 12.88
CA ASP A 98 -5.02 -3.77 12.64
C ASP A 98 -5.44 -3.39 11.21
N VAL A 99 -5.01 -4.15 10.21
CA VAL A 99 -5.40 -3.93 8.80
C VAL A 99 -6.90 -4.21 8.58
N LEU A 100 -7.43 -5.31 9.13
CA LEU A 100 -8.83 -5.71 8.91
C LEU A 100 -9.84 -4.89 9.72
N GLU A 101 -9.47 -4.41 10.91
CA GLU A 101 -10.31 -3.56 11.76
C GLU A 101 -10.52 -2.17 11.15
N GLU A 102 -9.48 -1.61 10.51
CA GLU A 102 -9.50 -0.31 9.83
C GLU A 102 -10.15 -0.35 8.44
N ALA A 103 -10.54 -1.54 7.95
CA ALA A 103 -11.30 -1.65 6.71
C ALA A 103 -12.65 -0.92 6.82
N ASP A 104 -13.00 -0.15 5.78
CA ASP A 104 -14.25 0.62 5.68
C ASP A 104 -15.49 -0.27 5.78
N GLU A 105 -15.41 -1.47 5.19
CA GLU A 105 -16.47 -2.47 5.19
C GLU A 105 -15.87 -3.88 5.20
N ARG A 106 -16.44 -4.78 5.98
CA ARG A 106 -16.07 -6.20 6.03
C ARG A 106 -17.13 -7.06 5.38
N ILE A 107 -16.81 -8.33 5.15
CA ILE A 107 -17.81 -9.29 4.69
C ILE A 107 -18.96 -9.41 5.68
N SER A 108 -20.13 -9.77 5.17
CA SER A 108 -21.33 -10.03 5.96
C SER A 108 -22.19 -11.11 5.30
N ASP A 109 -23.19 -11.61 6.03
CA ASP A 109 -24.13 -12.62 5.53
C ASP A 109 -23.39 -13.87 5.03
N VAL A 110 -22.37 -14.33 5.77
CA VAL A 110 -21.53 -15.46 5.36
C VAL A 110 -22.34 -16.77 5.44
N ASP A 111 -22.42 -17.50 4.34
CA ASP A 111 -23.07 -18.82 4.25
C ASP A 111 -22.08 -19.89 3.78
N LEU A 112 -21.80 -20.84 4.67
CA LEU A 112 -21.03 -22.03 4.34
C LEU A 112 -21.94 -23.11 3.75
N GLY A 113 -21.79 -23.32 2.45
CA GLY A 113 -22.46 -24.37 1.71
C GLY A 113 -22.10 -25.79 2.19
N ARG A 114 -22.50 -26.79 1.40
CA ARG A 114 -22.20 -28.19 1.74
C ARG A 114 -20.70 -28.47 1.63
N LEU A 115 -20.06 -28.83 2.75
CA LEU A 115 -18.72 -29.39 2.76
C LEU A 115 -18.70 -30.81 2.17
N ARG A 116 -17.73 -31.07 1.29
CA ARG A 116 -17.35 -32.42 0.86
C ARG A 116 -16.13 -32.84 1.65
N VAL A 117 -16.25 -33.92 2.42
CA VAL A 117 -15.21 -34.38 3.35
C VAL A 117 -14.67 -35.71 2.85
N ASP A 118 -13.36 -35.77 2.70
CA ASP A 118 -12.58 -36.99 2.46
C ASP A 118 -11.83 -37.33 3.76
N SER A 119 -12.49 -38.12 4.62
CA SER A 119 -11.93 -38.55 5.90
C SER A 119 -10.66 -39.39 5.76
N GLU A 120 -10.49 -40.11 4.65
CA GLU A 120 -9.30 -40.95 4.41
C GLU A 120 -8.08 -40.07 4.10
N ARG A 121 -8.28 -38.99 3.34
CA ARG A 121 -7.22 -38.03 3.00
C ARG A 121 -7.07 -36.90 4.01
N GLY A 122 -8.01 -36.76 4.94
CA GLY A 122 -8.03 -35.65 5.88
C GLY A 122 -8.17 -34.32 5.17
N SER A 123 -9.06 -34.23 4.17
CA SER A 123 -9.35 -32.99 3.46
C SER A 123 -10.84 -32.73 3.38
N ALA A 124 -11.21 -31.46 3.35
CA ALA A 124 -12.58 -31.04 3.08
C ALA A 124 -12.58 -29.78 2.22
N TRP A 125 -13.66 -29.54 1.51
CA TRP A 125 -13.84 -28.27 0.79
C TRP A 125 -15.32 -27.92 0.64
N GLY A 126 -15.63 -26.64 0.52
CA GLY A 126 -16.98 -26.13 0.25
C GLY A 126 -16.97 -24.77 -0.43
N ALA A 127 -18.12 -24.36 -0.94
CA ALA A 127 -18.33 -23.00 -1.38
C ALA A 127 -18.76 -22.15 -0.18
N VAL A 128 -18.26 -20.93 -0.12
CA VAL A 128 -18.66 -19.88 0.82
C VAL A 128 -19.29 -18.77 0.00
N GLU A 129 -20.49 -18.34 0.38
CA GLU A 129 -21.13 -17.14 -0.17
C GLU A 129 -21.09 -16.04 0.89
N TYR A 130 -20.86 -14.79 0.49
CA TYR A 130 -20.88 -13.65 1.40
C TYR A 130 -21.25 -12.36 0.67
N ARG A 131 -21.48 -11.28 1.42
CA ARG A 131 -21.70 -9.93 0.91
C ARG A 131 -20.57 -8.99 1.26
N LEU A 132 -20.22 -8.12 0.31
CA LEU A 132 -19.23 -7.06 0.47
C LEU A 132 -19.57 -5.93 -0.50
N ASP A 133 -19.48 -4.68 -0.07
CA ASP A 133 -19.79 -3.48 -0.87
C ASP A 133 -21.18 -3.60 -1.56
N GLY A 134 -22.16 -4.11 -0.80
CA GLY A 134 -23.52 -4.37 -1.27
C GLY A 134 -23.70 -5.52 -2.28
N ARG A 135 -22.61 -6.11 -2.80
CA ARG A 135 -22.61 -7.21 -3.76
C ARG A 135 -22.55 -8.57 -3.07
N ARG A 136 -22.79 -9.65 -3.83
CA ARG A 136 -22.59 -11.03 -3.37
C ARG A 136 -21.39 -11.62 -4.08
N TYR A 137 -20.56 -12.32 -3.34
CA TYR A 137 -19.40 -13.04 -3.82
C TYR A 137 -19.49 -14.51 -3.42
N SER A 138 -18.79 -15.35 -4.18
CA SER A 138 -18.59 -16.75 -3.83
C SER A 138 -17.10 -17.04 -3.85
N ASP A 139 -16.65 -17.80 -2.87
CA ASP A 139 -15.29 -18.32 -2.80
C ASP A 139 -15.30 -19.81 -2.46
N ARG A 140 -14.14 -20.46 -2.54
CA ARG A 140 -13.92 -21.83 -2.15
C ARG A 140 -13.06 -21.90 -0.90
N LEU A 141 -13.58 -22.55 0.13
CA LEU A 141 -12.84 -22.86 1.34
C LEU A 141 -12.30 -24.29 1.28
N GLU A 142 -11.03 -24.47 1.58
CA GLU A 142 -10.38 -25.77 1.71
C GLU A 142 -9.85 -26.00 3.12
N LEU A 143 -10.08 -27.19 3.64
CA LEU A 143 -9.59 -27.61 4.95
C LEU A 143 -8.70 -28.84 4.83
N ALA A 144 -7.76 -28.93 5.75
CA ALA A 144 -6.93 -30.10 5.96
C ALA A 144 -7.01 -30.55 7.42
N ARG A 145 -6.69 -31.83 7.67
CA ARG A 145 -6.65 -32.42 9.01
C ARG A 145 -5.27 -33.00 9.28
N ASP A 146 -4.76 -32.73 10.48
CA ASP A 146 -3.58 -33.39 11.01
C ASP A 146 -3.80 -33.89 12.45
N SER A 147 -2.73 -34.05 13.23
CA SER A 147 -2.81 -34.53 14.60
C SER A 147 -3.52 -33.58 15.56
N ASP A 148 -3.54 -32.28 15.25
CA ASP A 148 -4.08 -31.25 16.13
C ASP A 148 -5.54 -30.91 15.78
N GLY A 149 -6.01 -31.34 14.61
CA GLY A 149 -7.40 -31.22 14.20
C GLY A 149 -7.57 -30.74 12.76
N TRP A 150 -8.77 -30.26 12.46
CA TRP A 150 -9.07 -29.60 11.20
C TRP A 150 -8.62 -28.13 11.24
N TYR A 151 -8.07 -27.64 10.15
CA TYR A 151 -7.68 -26.26 9.96
C TYR A 151 -7.98 -25.82 8.52
N VAL A 152 -8.16 -24.52 8.32
CA VAL A 152 -8.33 -23.94 6.98
C VAL A 152 -6.97 -23.89 6.31
N ARG A 153 -6.89 -24.46 5.10
CA ARG A 153 -5.66 -24.47 4.31
C ARG A 153 -5.64 -23.35 3.27
N ASP A 154 -6.80 -23.01 2.74
CA ASP A 154 -6.95 -22.09 1.62
C ASP A 154 -8.39 -21.55 1.55
N GLY A 155 -8.56 -20.37 0.95
CA GLY A 155 -9.83 -19.65 0.79
C GLY A 155 -9.94 -18.42 1.68
N LEU A 156 -10.71 -17.43 1.21
CA LEU A 156 -10.94 -16.14 1.88
C LEU A 156 -9.65 -15.40 2.24
N THR A 157 -8.61 -15.57 1.44
CA THR A 157 -7.50 -14.64 1.32
C THR A 157 -7.43 -14.17 -0.12
N ILE A 158 -7.27 -12.86 -0.30
CA ILE A 158 -7.28 -12.19 -1.60
C ILE A 158 -5.88 -11.70 -1.86
N GLU A 159 -5.28 -12.21 -2.93
CA GLU A 159 -4.05 -11.65 -3.45
C GLU A 159 -4.34 -10.25 -4.03
N LEU A 160 -3.64 -9.24 -3.51
CA LEU A 160 -3.77 -7.87 -3.99
C LEU A 160 -3.25 -7.79 -5.43
N PRO A 161 -3.97 -7.08 -6.31
CA PRO A 161 -3.52 -6.89 -7.68
C PRO A 161 -2.28 -5.99 -7.64
N PHE A 162 -1.18 -6.46 -8.20
CA PHE A 162 -0.05 -5.58 -8.45
C PHE A 162 -0.07 -5.05 -9.87
N ASP A 163 0.13 -3.73 -10.00
CA ASP A 163 0.31 -3.09 -11.29
C ASP A 163 1.74 -3.32 -11.81
N TRP A 164 1.88 -4.35 -12.65
CA TRP A 164 3.13 -4.64 -13.36
C TRP A 164 3.50 -3.60 -14.42
N SER A 165 2.58 -2.71 -14.80
CA SER A 165 2.85 -1.67 -15.79
C SER A 165 3.67 -0.51 -15.22
N GLY A 166 3.72 -0.38 -13.89
CA GLY A 166 4.43 0.69 -13.20
C GLY A 166 3.74 2.05 -13.30
N GLU A 167 2.49 2.08 -13.77
CA GLU A 167 1.67 3.30 -13.84
C GLU A 167 1.18 3.69 -12.43
N GLY A 168 0.92 2.69 -11.57
CA GLY A 168 0.48 2.85 -10.20
C GLY A 168 1.62 3.15 -9.24
N GLY A 169 1.53 4.30 -8.55
CA GLY A 169 2.45 4.70 -7.48
C GLY A 169 2.41 3.77 -6.25
N PRO A 170 3.34 3.96 -5.30
CA PRO A 170 3.26 3.32 -4.00
C PRO A 170 2.08 3.86 -3.20
N PHE A 171 1.53 3.03 -2.32
CA PHE A 171 0.37 3.39 -1.51
C PHE A 171 0.50 2.87 -0.09
N ALA A 172 -0.27 3.44 0.83
CA ALA A 172 -0.43 2.93 2.18
C ALA A 172 -1.85 2.35 2.35
N LEU A 173 -1.97 1.36 3.23
CA LEU A 173 -3.26 0.82 3.66
C LEU A 173 -3.53 1.30 5.08
N ALA A 174 -4.76 1.74 5.35
CA ALA A 174 -5.19 2.05 6.70
C ALA A 174 -4.95 0.84 7.64
N GLY A 175 -4.33 1.08 8.79
CA GLY A 175 -3.96 0.03 9.74
C GLY A 175 -2.65 -0.70 9.44
N PHE A 176 -1.90 -0.29 8.40
CA PHE A 176 -0.58 -0.82 8.08
C PHE A 176 0.46 0.32 8.00
N ASP A 177 1.52 0.21 8.82
CA ASP A 177 2.51 1.29 8.97
C ASP A 177 3.54 1.37 7.83
N GLU A 178 3.60 0.37 6.94
CA GLU A 178 4.57 0.35 5.84
C GLU A 178 3.93 0.76 4.51
N VAL A 179 4.73 1.47 3.70
CA VAL A 179 4.39 1.76 2.32
C VAL A 179 4.48 0.49 1.49
N LEU A 180 3.42 0.23 0.72
CA LEU A 180 3.34 -0.85 -0.25
C LEU A 180 3.80 -0.35 -1.61
N SER A 181 4.80 -1.03 -2.16
CA SER A 181 5.35 -0.73 -3.49
C SER A 181 5.91 -2.01 -4.12
N GLY A 182 5.92 -2.06 -5.45
CA GLY A 182 6.56 -3.17 -6.18
C GLY A 182 5.78 -4.47 -6.21
N ALA A 183 6.24 -5.41 -7.06
CA ALA A 183 5.52 -6.61 -7.49
C ALA A 183 5.43 -7.74 -6.45
N GLU A 184 5.04 -7.39 -5.24
CA GLU A 184 4.85 -8.30 -4.14
C GLU A 184 3.44 -8.90 -4.22
N SER A 185 3.37 -10.23 -4.17
CA SER A 185 2.12 -10.96 -3.96
C SER A 185 1.81 -10.84 -2.47
N LEU A 186 0.91 -9.93 -2.12
CA LEU A 186 0.44 -9.70 -0.75
C LEU A 186 -1.00 -10.18 -0.62
N GLU A 187 -1.35 -10.78 0.51
CA GLU A 187 -2.66 -11.34 0.78
C GLU A 187 -3.38 -10.56 1.87
N VAL A 188 -4.65 -10.24 1.63
CA VAL A 188 -5.56 -9.61 2.60
C VAL A 188 -6.82 -10.45 2.79
N TYR A 189 -7.54 -10.25 3.90
CA TYR A 189 -8.89 -10.79 4.03
C TYR A 189 -9.87 -10.03 3.11
N PRO A 190 -10.98 -10.64 2.67
CA PRO A 190 -11.95 -9.92 1.87
C PRO A 190 -12.57 -8.75 2.66
N ALA A 191 -12.36 -7.52 2.18
CA ALA A 191 -12.87 -6.30 2.79
C ALA A 191 -12.82 -5.14 1.78
N VAL A 192 -13.35 -3.99 2.17
CA VAL A 192 -13.10 -2.71 1.50
C VAL A 192 -12.07 -1.93 2.29
N TYR A 193 -10.91 -1.71 1.69
CA TYR A 193 -9.78 -1.03 2.33
C TYR A 193 -9.67 0.42 1.87
N GLY A 194 -9.31 1.29 2.80
CA GLY A 194 -8.89 2.65 2.49
C GLY A 194 -7.45 2.68 1.98
N ILE A 195 -7.24 3.34 0.84
CA ILE A 195 -5.94 3.63 0.27
C ILE A 195 -5.54 5.06 0.66
N GLU A 196 -4.33 5.20 1.19
CA GLU A 196 -3.75 6.48 1.56
C GLU A 196 -2.51 6.80 0.71
N ALA A 197 -2.25 8.09 0.53
CA ALA A 197 -0.99 8.54 -0.06
C ALA A 197 0.14 8.32 0.96
N PRO A 198 1.26 7.70 0.57
CA PRO A 198 2.34 7.39 1.50
C PRO A 198 3.11 8.63 1.98
N ASN A 199 3.10 9.71 1.19
CA ASN A 199 3.76 10.98 1.47
C ASN A 199 3.21 12.09 0.55
N GLU A 200 3.80 13.29 0.59
CA GLU A 200 3.36 14.43 -0.23
C GLU A 200 3.67 14.30 -1.74
N PHE A 201 4.52 13.35 -2.12
CA PHE A 201 4.91 13.09 -3.50
C PHE A 201 3.86 12.28 -4.26
N PHE A 202 2.88 11.70 -3.58
CA PHE A 202 1.82 10.94 -4.22
C PHE A 202 0.45 11.44 -3.78
N GLU A 203 -0.53 11.30 -4.66
CA GLU A 203 -1.94 11.52 -4.33
C GLU A 203 -2.77 10.30 -4.70
N VAL A 204 -3.82 10.05 -3.91
CA VAL A 204 -4.77 8.96 -4.13
C VAL A 204 -5.63 9.25 -5.35
N VAL A 205 -5.81 8.25 -6.21
CA VAL A 205 -6.68 8.32 -7.38
C VAL A 205 -8.09 7.84 -7.02
N GLY A 206 -9.11 8.51 -7.56
CA GLY A 206 -10.50 8.12 -7.34
C GLY A 206 -11.00 8.47 -5.93
N ASP A 207 -11.71 7.55 -5.30
CA ASP A 207 -12.28 7.71 -3.96
C ASP A 207 -11.42 7.06 -2.85
N GLY A 208 -10.27 6.48 -3.22
CA GLY A 208 -9.35 5.84 -2.27
C GLY A 208 -9.88 4.56 -1.65
N ARG A 209 -10.77 3.83 -2.33
CA ARG A 209 -11.33 2.57 -1.83
C ARG A 209 -10.88 1.39 -2.72
N MET A 210 -10.39 0.33 -2.09
CA MET A 210 -10.04 -0.93 -2.74
C MET A 210 -10.92 -2.06 -2.22
N VAL A 211 -11.68 -2.70 -3.11
CA VAL A 211 -12.50 -3.88 -2.78
C VAL A 211 -11.69 -5.15 -3.03
N ALA A 212 -11.30 -5.85 -1.97
CA ALA A 212 -10.60 -7.13 -2.07
C ALA A 212 -11.60 -8.30 -2.11
N ALA A 213 -11.80 -8.90 -3.29
CA ALA A 213 -12.67 -10.08 -3.45
C ALA A 213 -12.29 -10.97 -4.68
N PRO A 214 -12.58 -12.30 -4.69
CA PRO A 214 -12.07 -13.27 -5.68
C PRO A 214 -12.53 -13.05 -7.13
N GLU A 215 -13.66 -12.36 -7.31
CA GLU A 215 -14.24 -12.03 -8.61
C GLU A 215 -14.41 -10.52 -8.80
N SER A 216 -13.67 -9.71 -8.05
CA SER A 216 -13.47 -8.31 -8.39
C SER A 216 -12.65 -8.26 -9.68
N THR A 217 -13.34 -8.54 -10.79
CA THR A 217 -12.94 -8.10 -12.12
C THR A 217 -12.77 -6.59 -12.10
N ASP A 218 -13.33 -5.84 -11.14
CA ASP A 218 -12.99 -4.43 -10.90
C ASP A 218 -11.53 -4.15 -10.50
N LEU A 219 -10.72 -5.17 -10.17
CA LEU A 219 -9.26 -5.01 -10.04
C LEU A 219 -8.57 -4.94 -11.41
N PHE A 220 -9.21 -5.39 -12.51
CA PHE A 220 -8.61 -5.43 -13.87
C PHE A 220 -9.60 -5.27 -15.06
N GLY A 221 -10.88 -4.91 -14.86
CA GLY A 221 -11.95 -5.44 -15.71
C GLY A 221 -13.36 -4.88 -15.49
N ASP A 222 -13.48 -3.56 -15.52
CA ASP A 222 -14.43 -2.85 -16.40
C ASP A 222 -13.64 -1.62 -16.87
N TYR A 223 -13.06 -1.69 -18.08
CA TYR A 223 -12.13 -0.69 -18.64
C TYR A 223 -12.68 0.75 -18.64
N GLU A 224 -13.98 0.93 -18.40
CA GLU A 224 -14.66 2.22 -18.38
C GLU A 224 -15.03 2.72 -16.96
N ARG A 225 -14.79 1.94 -15.89
CA ARG A 225 -15.25 2.29 -14.52
C ARG A 225 -14.28 2.04 -13.36
N ALA A 226 -13.31 1.13 -13.48
CA ALA A 226 -12.24 1.05 -12.49
C ALA A 226 -11.28 2.25 -12.68
N PRO A 227 -10.64 2.79 -11.61
CA PRO A 227 -9.44 3.60 -11.81
C PRO A 227 -8.50 2.77 -12.70
N GLU A 228 -8.08 3.37 -13.80
CA GLU A 228 -7.32 2.75 -14.88
C GLU A 228 -6.27 1.79 -14.25
N HIS A 229 -6.44 0.48 -14.45
CA HIS A 229 -5.42 -0.55 -14.16
C HIS A 229 -4.97 -0.80 -12.70
N GLY A 230 -5.78 -0.52 -11.67
CA GLY A 230 -5.32 -0.74 -10.28
C GLY A 230 -4.28 0.30 -9.85
N VAL A 231 -4.29 1.46 -10.50
CA VAL A 231 -3.55 2.66 -10.11
C VAL A 231 -4.26 3.29 -8.91
N TRP A 232 -3.70 3.07 -7.72
CA TRP A 232 -4.25 3.61 -6.48
C TRP A 232 -3.72 5.00 -6.16
N THR A 233 -2.49 5.29 -6.56
CA THR A 233 -1.84 6.59 -6.37
C THR A 233 -1.09 7.01 -7.63
N ARG A 234 -0.83 8.31 -7.74
CA ARG A 234 -0.03 8.88 -8.83
C ARG A 234 0.92 9.97 -8.32
N PRO A 235 2.05 10.22 -9.01
CA PRO A 235 2.97 11.30 -8.66
C PRO A 235 2.31 12.68 -8.67
N THR A 236 2.67 13.53 -7.70
CA THR A 236 2.25 14.94 -7.62
C THR A 236 3.29 15.89 -8.23
N ASP A 237 2.99 17.19 -8.32
CA ASP A 237 4.00 18.19 -8.70
C ASP A 237 5.21 18.20 -7.75
N ALA A 238 4.99 17.93 -6.45
CA ALA A 238 6.05 17.87 -5.45
C ALA A 238 7.04 16.73 -5.73
N TYR A 239 6.56 15.59 -6.25
CA TYR A 239 7.41 14.49 -6.69
C TYR A 239 8.36 14.95 -7.80
N TRP A 240 7.81 15.62 -8.81
CA TRP A 240 8.57 16.08 -9.97
C TRP A 240 9.55 17.19 -9.61
N ASP A 241 9.22 18.05 -8.64
CA ASP A 241 10.12 19.08 -8.10
C ASP A 241 11.28 18.45 -7.30
N GLU A 242 11.00 17.50 -6.42
CA GLU A 242 12.03 16.80 -5.64
C GLU A 242 12.97 16.00 -6.56
N MET A 243 12.42 15.25 -7.52
CA MET A 243 13.22 14.50 -8.47
C MET A 243 14.17 15.39 -9.27
N ARG A 244 13.69 16.53 -9.79
CA ARG A 244 14.54 17.52 -10.47
C ARG A 244 15.62 18.08 -9.56
N THR A 245 15.27 18.36 -8.30
CA THR A 245 16.22 18.83 -7.29
C THR A 245 17.34 17.81 -7.06
N ARG A 246 17.01 16.52 -6.90
CA ARG A 246 18.01 15.46 -6.68
C ARG A 246 18.92 15.21 -7.88
N VAL A 247 18.36 15.27 -9.10
CA VAL A 247 19.18 15.17 -10.32
C VAL A 247 20.12 16.37 -10.42
N ALA A 248 19.66 17.58 -10.15
CA ALA A 248 20.51 18.77 -10.12
C ALA A 248 21.63 18.65 -9.07
N GLU A 249 21.30 18.28 -7.82
CA GLU A 249 22.27 18.03 -6.74
C GLU A 249 23.33 17.00 -7.16
N TRP A 250 22.94 15.92 -7.83
CA TRP A 250 23.89 14.91 -8.34
C TRP A 250 24.86 15.49 -9.38
N TYR A 251 24.38 16.31 -10.31
CA TYR A 251 25.23 16.94 -11.33
C TYR A 251 26.14 18.01 -10.73
N ASP A 252 25.69 18.75 -9.71
CA ASP A 252 26.52 19.68 -8.95
C ASP A 252 27.65 18.93 -8.22
N ASP A 253 27.34 17.86 -7.49
CA ASP A 253 28.33 16.99 -6.83
C ASP A 253 29.32 16.35 -7.81
N CYS A 254 28.85 16.08 -9.04
CA CYS A 254 29.68 15.59 -10.12
C CYS A 254 30.55 16.69 -10.75
N ALA A 255 30.07 17.93 -10.85
CA ALA A 255 30.87 19.07 -11.31
C ALA A 255 32.03 19.39 -10.35
N GLU A 256 31.91 19.05 -9.06
CA GLU A 256 33.02 19.16 -8.11
C GLU A 256 34.14 18.11 -8.32
N LYS A 257 33.94 17.12 -9.19
CA LYS A 257 34.98 16.11 -9.47
C LYS A 257 36.13 16.72 -10.26
N GLY A 258 37.35 16.31 -9.90
CA GLY A 258 38.56 17.00 -10.33
C GLY A 258 38.97 16.74 -11.79
N THR A 259 38.76 15.54 -12.33
CA THR A 259 39.34 15.17 -13.64
C THR A 259 38.29 14.84 -14.70
N ALA A 260 38.66 14.96 -15.99
CA ALA A 260 37.80 14.55 -17.11
C ALA A 260 37.40 13.06 -17.07
N ALA A 261 38.19 12.20 -16.42
CA ALA A 261 37.84 10.79 -16.24
C ALA A 261 36.75 10.60 -15.18
N GLU A 262 36.83 11.33 -14.07
CA GLU A 262 35.84 11.30 -12.99
C GLU A 262 34.52 11.96 -13.43
N LEU A 263 34.60 13.11 -14.11
CA LEU A 263 33.46 13.75 -14.74
C LEU A 263 32.79 12.83 -15.75
N ARG A 264 33.59 12.15 -16.59
CA ARG A 264 33.05 11.13 -17.47
C ARG A 264 32.34 10.07 -16.65
N SER A 265 32.92 9.50 -15.58
CA SER A 265 32.23 8.51 -14.72
C SER A 265 30.97 9.01 -13.98
N CYS A 266 30.68 10.31 -14.11
CA CYS A 266 29.50 11.03 -13.68
C CYS A 266 28.59 11.44 -14.86
N GLY A 267 28.72 10.83 -16.03
CA GLY A 267 27.92 11.18 -17.21
C GLY A 267 28.18 12.59 -17.75
N ILE A 268 29.27 13.25 -17.39
CA ILE A 268 29.66 14.58 -17.91
C ILE A 268 30.80 14.41 -18.91
N GLU A 269 30.53 14.69 -20.18
CA GLU A 269 31.53 14.68 -21.25
C GLU A 269 32.11 16.07 -21.46
N ILE A 270 33.37 16.28 -21.08
CA ILE A 270 34.14 17.49 -21.42
C ILE A 270 35.04 17.21 -22.63
N ASP A 271 35.01 18.08 -23.62
CA ASP A 271 35.91 18.03 -24.78
C ASP A 271 37.34 18.50 -24.41
N VAL A 272 38.09 17.62 -23.74
CA VAL A 272 39.49 17.89 -23.37
C VAL A 272 40.46 17.51 -24.49
N PRO A 273 41.45 18.37 -24.85
CA PRO A 273 42.54 17.95 -25.70
C PRO A 273 43.39 16.88 -24.99
N LEU A 274 44.01 15.98 -25.76
CA LEU A 274 44.85 14.88 -25.21
C LEU A 274 45.91 15.34 -24.21
N SER A 275 46.40 16.58 -24.34
CA SER A 275 47.38 17.19 -23.45
C SER A 275 46.84 17.55 -22.06
N ALA A 276 45.52 17.59 -21.86
CA ALA A 276 44.85 18.04 -20.64
C ALA A 276 44.01 16.95 -19.96
N VAL A 277 44.09 15.70 -20.41
CA VAL A 277 43.24 14.59 -19.92
C VAL A 277 43.43 14.30 -18.42
N ALA A 278 44.62 14.59 -17.88
CA ALA A 278 44.94 14.44 -16.46
C ALA A 278 44.92 15.76 -15.67
N ALA A 279 44.53 16.88 -16.29
CA ALA A 279 44.44 18.16 -15.61
C ALA A 279 43.24 18.15 -14.65
N GLU A 280 43.40 18.84 -13.51
CA GLU A 280 42.24 19.17 -12.69
C GLU A 280 41.43 20.28 -13.36
N LEU A 281 40.11 20.18 -13.27
CA LEU A 281 39.15 21.08 -13.88
C LEU A 281 38.33 21.78 -12.79
N ASP A 282 38.04 23.06 -13.00
CA ASP A 282 36.92 23.76 -12.37
C ASP A 282 35.73 23.67 -13.32
N VAL A 283 34.65 23.00 -12.91
CA VAL A 283 33.45 22.82 -13.73
C VAL A 283 32.31 23.67 -13.18
N GLU A 284 31.59 24.31 -14.08
CA GLU A 284 30.41 25.11 -13.82
C GLU A 284 29.23 24.49 -14.59
N VAL A 285 28.14 24.18 -13.87
CA VAL A 285 26.87 23.78 -14.49
C VAL A 285 26.20 25.03 -15.05
N VAL A 286 26.15 25.16 -16.37
CA VAL A 286 25.51 26.29 -17.05
C VAL A 286 24.01 26.05 -17.20
N ARG A 287 23.66 24.80 -17.50
CA ARG A 287 22.28 24.36 -17.64
C ARG A 287 22.16 22.96 -17.09
N GLU A 288 21.30 22.81 -16.11
CA GLU A 288 20.92 21.50 -15.57
C GLU A 288 20.21 20.69 -16.66
N PRO A 289 20.48 19.38 -16.74
CA PRO A 289 19.77 18.51 -17.65
C PRO A 289 18.31 18.36 -17.25
N GLY A 290 17.43 18.27 -18.25
CA GLY A 290 16.02 17.94 -18.05
C GLY A 290 15.80 16.49 -17.63
N ILE A 291 14.55 16.16 -17.30
CA ILE A 291 14.11 14.78 -17.05
C ILE A 291 12.95 14.46 -17.99
N ILE A 292 13.02 13.30 -18.63
CA ILE A 292 12.03 12.78 -19.57
C ILE A 292 11.35 11.58 -18.88
N GLU A 293 10.02 11.63 -18.82
CA GLU A 293 9.19 10.57 -18.25
C GLU A 293 9.42 9.23 -18.98
N GLY A 294 9.82 8.21 -18.23
CA GLY A 294 10.00 6.84 -18.74
C GLY A 294 8.71 6.02 -18.67
N TYR A 295 8.86 4.70 -18.66
CA TYR A 295 7.73 3.78 -18.43
C TYR A 295 7.48 3.67 -16.93
N GLY A 296 6.45 4.37 -16.46
CA GLY A 296 6.00 4.34 -15.06
C GLY A 296 6.65 5.39 -14.17
N TRP A 297 6.35 5.34 -12.87
CA TRP A 297 6.80 6.34 -11.89
C TRP A 297 8.20 6.08 -11.32
N GLN A 298 8.86 4.96 -11.64
CA GLN A 298 10.12 4.58 -11.00
C GLN A 298 11.36 4.91 -11.82
N THR A 299 11.23 5.15 -13.13
CA THR A 299 12.38 5.22 -14.03
C THR A 299 12.21 6.33 -15.05
N PHE A 300 13.28 7.10 -15.24
CA PHE A 300 13.29 8.32 -16.03
C PHE A 300 14.57 8.42 -16.84
N GLU A 301 14.48 8.99 -18.03
CA GLU A 301 15.67 9.37 -18.80
C GLU A 301 16.10 10.78 -18.39
N VAL A 302 17.38 10.98 -18.16
CA VAL A 302 17.96 12.33 -18.00
C VAL A 302 18.30 12.87 -19.38
N ASP A 303 17.72 14.02 -19.74
CA ASP A 303 17.91 14.62 -21.07
C ASP A 303 19.39 14.98 -21.27
N THR A 304 19.89 14.73 -22.48
CA THR A 304 21.26 15.01 -22.95
C THR A 304 21.55 16.50 -23.17
N ASP A 305 20.66 17.37 -22.71
CA ASP A 305 20.71 18.79 -22.94
C ASP A 305 21.45 19.55 -21.83
N GLY A 306 21.94 18.91 -20.77
CA GLY A 306 22.80 19.56 -19.78
C GLY A 306 24.04 20.20 -20.39
N GLU A 307 24.36 21.44 -19.97
CA GLU A 307 25.50 22.22 -20.46
C GLU A 307 26.48 22.52 -19.33
N PHE A 308 27.76 22.25 -19.58
CA PHE A 308 28.85 22.42 -18.62
C PHE A 308 29.96 23.25 -19.22
N LEU A 309 30.59 24.10 -18.40
CA LEU A 309 31.83 24.78 -18.75
C LEU A 309 32.94 24.30 -17.82
N ALA A 310 34.06 23.91 -18.39
CA ALA A 310 35.22 23.46 -17.65
C ALA A 310 36.43 24.34 -17.93
N ARG A 311 37.19 24.66 -16.89
CA ARG A 311 38.45 25.41 -17.00
C ARG A 311 39.57 24.61 -16.34
N PRO A 312 40.67 24.31 -17.05
CA PRO A 312 41.84 23.72 -16.41
C PRO A 312 42.38 24.57 -15.27
N LYS A 313 42.52 23.98 -14.07
CA LYS A 313 43.24 24.59 -12.94
C LYS A 313 44.70 24.75 -13.33
N THR A 314 45.08 25.97 -13.73
CA THR A 314 46.44 26.31 -14.12
C THR A 314 46.86 27.59 -13.41
N ASP A 315 48.12 27.65 -12.95
CA ASP A 315 48.64 28.80 -12.20
C ASP A 315 48.69 30.10 -13.03
N ASP A 316 48.63 29.98 -14.37
CA ASP A 316 48.90 31.08 -15.30
C ASP A 316 47.64 31.80 -15.83
N GLY A 317 46.44 31.41 -15.39
CA GLY A 317 45.18 32.13 -15.69
C GLY A 317 44.78 32.25 -17.17
N GLY A 318 45.47 31.53 -18.07
CA GLY A 318 45.31 31.62 -19.52
C GLY A 318 44.61 30.42 -20.16
N ALA A 319 44.02 29.52 -19.38
CA ALA A 319 43.36 28.34 -19.93
C ALA A 319 42.09 28.72 -20.68
N SER A 320 41.92 28.15 -21.88
CA SER A 320 40.67 28.30 -22.65
C SER A 320 39.56 27.50 -21.98
N GLU A 321 38.37 28.08 -21.98
CA GLU A 321 37.15 27.41 -21.54
C GLU A 321 36.82 26.24 -22.46
N LEU A 322 36.46 25.11 -21.87
CA LEU A 322 36.06 23.89 -22.56
C LEU A 322 34.57 23.71 -22.36
N SER A 323 33.84 23.42 -23.42
CA SER A 323 32.44 23.03 -23.33
C SER A 323 32.33 21.55 -22.97
N GLY A 324 31.30 21.24 -22.21
CA GLY A 324 30.86 19.88 -21.95
C GLY A 324 29.35 19.75 -22.04
N ARG A 325 28.91 18.50 -22.11
CA ARG A 325 27.51 18.08 -22.15
C ARG A 325 27.33 16.86 -21.27
N ASN A 326 26.10 16.55 -20.87
CA ASN A 326 25.86 15.24 -20.27
C ASN A 326 25.73 14.15 -21.35
N SER A 327 26.20 12.95 -21.02
CA SER A 327 25.83 11.73 -21.72
C SER A 327 24.46 11.25 -21.24
N TYR A 328 23.93 10.25 -21.93
CA TYR A 328 22.71 9.58 -21.51
C TYR A 328 22.86 9.02 -20.08
N ALA A 329 21.89 9.33 -19.22
CA ALA A 329 21.78 8.79 -17.87
C ALA A 329 20.32 8.41 -17.60
N GLU A 330 20.13 7.47 -16.70
CA GLU A 330 18.82 7.07 -16.19
C GLU A 330 18.73 7.50 -14.73
N ALA A 331 17.59 8.05 -14.32
CA ALA A 331 17.27 8.27 -12.92
C ALA A 331 16.22 7.25 -12.49
N SER A 332 16.47 6.58 -11.37
CA SER A 332 15.52 5.67 -10.73
C SER A 332 15.05 6.25 -9.40
N VAL A 333 13.80 5.97 -9.05
CA VAL A 333 13.18 6.42 -7.80
C VAL A 333 12.74 5.22 -6.97
N GLU A 334 13.18 5.19 -5.72
CA GLU A 334 12.77 4.23 -4.71
C GLU A 334 12.00 4.98 -3.61
N ILE A 335 10.83 4.47 -3.22
CA ILE A 335 10.14 4.88 -2.01
C ILE A 335 10.34 3.79 -0.96
N SER A 336 11.02 4.10 0.13
CA SER A 336 11.21 3.13 1.22
C SER A 336 9.92 2.88 1.99
N SER A 337 9.92 1.85 2.83
CA SER A 337 8.76 1.45 3.63
C SER A 337 8.27 2.53 4.61
N ASP A 338 9.13 3.49 4.97
CA ASP A 338 8.78 4.67 5.79
C ASP A 338 8.35 5.91 4.96
N GLY A 339 8.24 5.75 3.63
CA GLY A 339 7.80 6.80 2.72
C GLY A 339 8.89 7.80 2.31
N GLU A 340 10.17 7.57 2.62
CA GLU A 340 11.26 8.40 2.11
C GLU A 340 11.49 8.16 0.61
N MET A 341 11.61 9.23 -0.17
CA MET A 341 11.97 9.18 -1.58
C MET A 341 13.49 9.23 -1.75
N ARG A 342 14.04 8.28 -2.50
CA ARG A 342 15.45 8.28 -2.92
C ARG A 342 15.53 8.27 -4.44
N VAL A 343 16.44 9.07 -4.96
CA VAL A 343 16.71 9.18 -6.41
C VAL A 343 18.14 8.74 -6.66
N GLU A 344 18.32 7.76 -7.54
CA GLU A 344 19.64 7.29 -7.98
C GLU A 344 19.83 7.63 -9.45
N VAL A 345 20.93 8.29 -9.80
CA VAL A 345 21.28 8.63 -11.19
C VAL A 345 22.39 7.71 -11.67
N THR A 346 22.11 6.95 -12.72
CA THR A 346 23.01 5.98 -13.35
C THR A 346 23.40 6.45 -14.76
N PRO A 347 24.63 6.95 -14.95
CA PRO A 347 25.12 7.35 -16.27
C PRO A 347 25.57 6.17 -17.13
N TYR A 348 25.38 6.28 -18.45
CA TYR A 348 25.81 5.28 -19.44
C TYR A 348 26.96 5.81 -20.30
N TYR A 349 27.93 4.94 -20.63
CA TYR A 349 29.16 5.23 -21.38
C TYR A 349 29.31 4.46 -22.67
#